data_AF-A0AAD7NCZ6-F1
#
_entry.id   AF-A0AAD7NCZ6-F1
#
_cell.length_a   1.000
_cell.length_b   1.000
_cell.length_c   1.000
_cell.angle_alpha   90.00
_cell.angle_beta   90.00
_cell.angle_gamma   90.00
#
_symmetry.space_group_name_H-M   'P 1'
#
loop_
_entity.id
_entity.type
_entity.pdbx_description
1 polymer ?
#
loop_
_entity_poly.entity_id
_entity_poly.type
_entity_poly.pdbx_seq_one_letter_code
_entity_poly.pdbx_strand_id
1 'polypeptide(L)'
;MYLQGELGLDGVEARLQEGEAAEALEGLRHGLRTKTATTRFKVRNWSGQRALTCGQGILRHINIKIHASKLRYRYARQAVLKLKGHGEWEKTLKVLTEDDVRALNERALTEEEKSERERLRDAGGVPEEGGISALG
;
A
#
# COMPACT_ATOMS: atom_id res chain seq x y z
N MET A 1 4.42 40.10 21.05
CA MET A 1 4.49 38.70 20.60
C MET A 1 3.75 37.87 21.63
N TYR A 2 2.41 37.80 21.53
CA TYR A 2 1.53 37.20 22.53
C TYR A 2 0.19 36.83 21.90
N LEU A 3 -0.29 35.63 22.27
CA LEU A 3 -1.65 35.10 22.14
C LEU A 3 -1.99 34.69 20.69
N GLN A 4 -1.95 33.40 20.31
CA GLN A 4 -2.79 32.34 20.88
C GLN A 4 -4.19 32.88 21.24
N GLY A 5 -4.74 33.73 20.38
CA GLY A 5 -6.16 34.03 20.35
C GLY A 5 -6.88 32.70 20.17
N GLU A 6 -7.77 32.42 21.10
CA GLU A 6 -8.62 31.23 21.18
C GLU A 6 -9.05 30.81 19.77
N LEU A 7 -8.43 29.74 19.24
CA LEU A 7 -9.05 29.08 18.10
C LEU A 7 -10.40 28.58 18.64
N GLY A 8 -11.49 29.02 18.01
CA GLY A 8 -12.79 28.41 18.23
C GLY A 8 -12.71 26.90 18.03
N LEU A 9 -13.73 26.18 18.48
CA LEU A 9 -13.79 24.71 18.34
C LEU A 9 -13.54 24.26 16.89
N ASP A 10 -14.00 25.04 15.93
CA ASP A 10 -13.76 24.90 14.49
C ASP A 10 -12.28 25.00 14.11
N GLY A 11 -11.57 25.98 14.68
CA GLY A 11 -10.15 26.19 14.44
C GLY A 11 -9.28 25.09 15.05
N VAL A 12 -9.60 24.63 16.26
CA VAL A 12 -8.89 23.52 16.92
C VAL A 12 -9.10 22.22 16.14
N GLU A 13 -10.35 21.92 15.77
CA GLU A 13 -10.69 20.75 14.97
C GLU A 13 -9.98 20.78 13.62
N ALA A 14 -9.94 21.94 12.95
CA ALA A 14 -9.26 22.03 11.66
C ALA A 14 -7.75 21.76 11.76
N ARG A 15 -7.09 22.20 12.85
CA ARG A 15 -5.67 21.88 13.10
C ARG A 15 -5.47 20.39 13.41
N LEU A 16 -6.38 19.78 14.17
CA LEU A 16 -6.35 18.35 14.43
C LEU A 16 -6.46 17.55 13.13
N GLN A 17 -7.43 17.90 12.28
CA GLN A 17 -7.65 17.23 10.99
C GLN A 17 -6.48 17.43 10.02
N GLU A 18 -5.80 18.59 10.04
CA GLU A 18 -4.55 18.79 9.31
C GLU A 18 -3.42 17.87 9.80
N GLY A 19 -3.30 17.70 11.13
CA GLY A 19 -2.38 16.76 11.75
C GLY A 19 -2.67 15.32 11.35
N GLU A 20 -3.92 14.88 11.46
CA GLU A 20 -4.37 13.55 11.07
C GLU A 20 -4.10 13.29 9.58
N ALA A 21 -4.35 14.27 8.71
CA ALA A 21 -4.02 14.15 7.28
C ALA A 21 -2.52 13.99 7.06
N ALA A 22 -1.68 14.76 7.76
CA ALA A 22 -0.22 14.65 7.63
C ALA A 22 0.29 13.28 8.13
N GLU A 23 -0.18 12.81 9.29
CA GLU A 23 0.19 11.51 9.85
C GLU A 23 -0.29 10.35 8.98
N ALA A 24 -1.53 10.41 8.49
CA ALA A 24 -2.07 9.41 7.59
C ALA A 24 -1.28 9.34 6.28
N LEU A 25 -0.82 10.48 5.75
CA LEU A 25 0.01 10.51 4.55
C LEU A 25 1.41 9.90 4.79
N GLU A 26 2.01 10.14 5.95
CA GLU A 26 3.29 9.52 6.30
C GLU A 26 3.13 8.01 6.50
N GLY A 27 2.05 7.57 7.17
CA GLY A 27 1.70 6.15 7.29
C GLY A 27 1.50 5.47 5.93
N LEU A 28 0.87 6.17 4.98
CA LEU A 28 0.71 5.69 3.60
C LEU A 28 2.06 5.50 2.91
N ARG A 29 2.93 6.52 2.96
CA ARG A 29 4.28 6.47 2.36
C ARG A 29 5.13 5.37 2.99
N HIS A 30 5.10 5.24 4.30
CA HIS A 30 5.77 4.18 5.03
C HIS A 30 5.26 2.80 4.58
N GLY A 31 3.94 2.60 4.52
CA GLY A 31 3.34 1.36 4.05
C GLY A 31 3.78 0.97 2.64
N LEU A 32 3.81 1.93 1.70
CA LEU A 32 4.25 1.69 0.31
C LEU A 32 5.74 1.32 0.21
N ARG A 33 6.61 1.97 1.00
CA ARG A 33 8.03 1.62 1.10
C ARG A 33 8.22 0.21 1.67
N THR A 34 7.49 -0.11 2.73
CA THR A 34 7.51 -1.44 3.36
C THR A 34 7.03 -2.51 2.39
N LYS A 35 5.93 -2.29 1.66
CA LYS A 35 5.44 -3.20 0.61
C LYS A 35 6.53 -3.48 -0.44
N THR A 36 7.21 -2.43 -0.90
CA THR A 36 8.31 -2.57 -1.86
C THR A 36 9.46 -3.42 -1.30
N ALA A 37 9.91 -3.12 -0.09
CA ALA A 37 11.00 -3.84 0.56
C ALA A 37 10.65 -5.31 0.81
N THR A 38 9.44 -5.59 1.32
CA THR A 38 8.95 -6.96 1.56
C THR A 38 8.81 -7.74 0.26
N THR A 39 8.34 -7.10 -0.82
CA THR A 39 8.21 -7.76 -2.12
C THR A 39 9.58 -8.14 -2.70
N ARG A 40 10.58 -7.25 -2.62
CA ARG A 40 11.96 -7.56 -3.02
C ARG A 40 12.57 -8.68 -2.17
N PHE A 41 12.30 -8.65 -0.86
CA PHE A 41 12.79 -9.69 0.04
C PHE A 41 12.17 -11.05 -0.27
N LYS A 42 10.86 -11.09 -0.57
CA LYS A 42 10.12 -12.29 -1.00
C LYS A 42 10.81 -12.98 -2.17
N VAL A 43 10.98 -12.26 -3.28
CA VAL A 43 11.52 -12.77 -4.54
C VAL A 43 12.88 -13.45 -4.29
N ARG A 44 13.71 -12.86 -3.44
CA ARG A 44 15.07 -13.35 -3.19
C ARG A 44 15.18 -14.50 -2.18
N ASN A 45 14.24 -14.65 -1.25
CA ASN A 45 14.45 -15.48 -0.06
C ASN A 45 13.39 -16.55 0.19
N TRP A 46 12.16 -16.39 -0.31
CA TRP A 46 11.09 -17.36 0.00
C TRP A 46 11.11 -18.55 -0.96
N SER A 47 11.79 -19.61 -0.54
CA SER A 47 11.69 -20.95 -1.13
C SER A 47 10.73 -21.83 -0.32
N GLY A 48 9.80 -22.51 -1.00
CA GLY A 48 8.87 -23.48 -0.40
C GLY A 48 7.49 -22.92 0.02
N GLN A 49 6.52 -23.84 0.15
CA GLN A 49 5.10 -23.49 0.31
C GLN A 49 4.78 -22.75 1.62
N ARG A 50 5.38 -23.13 2.75
CA ARG A 50 5.12 -22.48 4.05
C ARG A 50 5.61 -21.03 4.07
N ALA A 51 6.78 -20.79 3.48
CA ALA A 51 7.38 -19.46 3.34
C ALA A 51 6.50 -18.54 2.47
N LEU A 52 5.94 -19.09 1.39
CA LEU A 52 5.02 -18.37 0.51
C LEU A 52 3.75 -17.94 1.26
N THR A 53 3.09 -18.85 1.98
CA THR A 53 1.85 -18.55 2.71
C THR A 53 2.07 -17.53 3.83
N CYS A 54 3.15 -17.68 4.61
CA CYS A 54 3.51 -16.71 5.64
C CYS A 54 3.77 -15.31 5.03
N GLY A 55 4.50 -15.28 3.92
CA GLY A 55 4.80 -14.07 3.18
C GLY A 55 3.58 -13.35 2.62
N GLN A 56 2.60 -14.10 2.11
CA GLN A 56 1.31 -13.54 1.69
C GLN A 56 0.53 -12.94 2.87
N GLY A 57 0.59 -13.54 4.06
CA GLY A 57 0.01 -12.98 5.28
C GLY A 57 0.60 -11.62 5.63
N ILE A 58 1.93 -11.50 5.59
CA ILE A 58 2.65 -10.24 5.85
C ILE A 58 2.27 -9.17 4.82
N LEU A 59 2.29 -9.51 3.52
CA LEU A 59 1.91 -8.59 2.44
C LEU A 59 0.45 -8.13 2.58
N ARG A 60 -0.46 -9.03 2.94
CA ARG A 60 -1.87 -8.69 3.21
C ARG A 60 -1.99 -7.68 4.34
N HIS A 61 -1.27 -7.87 5.43
CA HIS A 61 -1.28 -6.94 6.56
C HIS A 61 -0.77 -5.55 6.17
N ILE A 62 0.31 -5.50 5.37
CA ILE A 62 0.83 -4.23 4.83
C ILE A 62 -0.21 -3.54 3.96
N ASN A 63 -0.89 -4.28 3.06
CA ASN A 63 -1.93 -3.74 2.20
C ASN A 63 -3.12 -3.17 3.00
N ILE A 64 -3.53 -3.86 4.08
CA ILE A 64 -4.59 -3.37 4.98
C ILE A 64 -4.19 -2.03 5.61
N LYS A 65 -2.93 -1.91 6.08
CA LYS A 65 -2.43 -0.65 6.65
C LYS A 65 -2.39 0.48 5.62
N ILE A 66 -1.89 0.22 4.41
CA ILE A 66 -1.89 1.18 3.30
C ILE A 66 -3.31 1.67 3.03
N HIS A 67 -4.27 0.75 2.95
CA HIS A 67 -5.67 1.09 2.69
C HIS A 67 -6.28 1.93 3.82
N ALA A 68 -6.02 1.56 5.08
CA ALA A 68 -6.50 2.32 6.23
C ALA A 68 -5.94 3.74 6.26
N SER A 69 -4.62 3.91 6.06
CA SER A 69 -3.98 5.24 5.98
C SER A 69 -4.52 6.09 4.84
N LYS A 70 -4.76 5.49 3.67
CA LYS A 70 -5.38 6.17 2.53
C LYS A 70 -6.78 6.69 2.87
N LEU A 71 -7.63 5.87 3.50
CA LEU A 71 -8.97 6.28 3.88
C LEU A 71 -8.93 7.41 4.92
N ARG A 72 -8.10 7.27 5.96
CA ARG A 72 -7.90 8.32 6.98
C ARG A 72 -7.50 9.64 6.35
N TYR A 73 -6.54 9.62 5.42
CA TYR A 73 -6.13 10.81 4.69
C TYR A 73 -7.29 11.48 3.95
N ARG A 74 -8.09 10.70 3.20
CA ARG A 74 -9.23 11.23 2.43
C ARG A 74 -10.28 11.84 3.34
N TYR A 75 -10.60 11.19 4.46
CA TYR A 75 -11.57 11.70 5.43
C TYR A 75 -11.06 12.96 6.13
N ALA A 76 -9.82 12.96 6.62
CA ALA A 76 -9.22 14.13 7.25
C ALA A 76 -9.16 15.32 6.29
N ARG A 77 -8.75 15.11 5.03
CA ARG A 77 -8.77 16.15 4.01
C ARG A 77 -10.18 16.70 3.75
N GLN A 78 -11.20 15.84 3.69
CA GLN A 78 -12.59 16.28 3.53
C GLN A 78 -13.08 17.07 4.75
N ALA A 79 -12.67 16.70 5.96
CA ALA A 79 -12.99 17.45 7.17
C ALA A 79 -12.35 18.84 7.15
N VAL A 80 -11.04 18.93 6.82
CA VAL A 80 -10.36 20.23 6.65
C VAL A 80 -11.07 21.09 5.61
N LEU A 81 -11.48 20.50 4.49
CA LEU A 81 -12.23 21.22 3.44
C LEU A 81 -13.57 21.78 3.93
N LYS A 82 -14.30 21.03 4.76
CA LYS A 82 -15.57 21.49 5.35
C LYS A 82 -15.38 22.61 6.37
N LEU A 83 -14.28 22.59 7.13
CA LEU A 83 -14.03 23.54 8.21
C LEU A 83 -13.38 24.83 7.72
N LYS A 84 -12.35 24.74 6.87
CA LYS A 84 -11.58 25.90 6.39
C LYS A 84 -12.01 26.38 5.00
N GLY A 85 -12.73 25.56 4.24
CA GLY A 85 -12.99 25.82 2.82
C GLY A 85 -11.74 25.67 1.95
N HIS A 86 -11.82 26.16 0.72
CA HIS A 86 -10.70 26.15 -0.22
C HIS A 86 -9.64 27.19 0.17
N GLY A 87 -8.36 26.82 0.07
CA GLY A 87 -7.27 27.75 0.41
C GLY A 87 -5.86 27.20 0.17
N GLU A 88 -4.86 27.94 0.66
CA GLU A 88 -3.44 27.64 0.48
C GLU A 88 -3.02 26.27 1.02
N TRP A 89 -3.75 25.74 2.01
CA TRP A 89 -3.49 24.42 2.61
C TRP A 89 -3.60 23.27 1.59
N GLU A 90 -4.35 23.44 0.49
CA GLU A 90 -4.47 22.44 -0.57
C GLU A 90 -3.16 22.23 -1.35
N LYS A 91 -2.25 23.21 -1.33
CA LYS A 91 -0.91 23.06 -1.93
C LYS A 91 -0.09 22.01 -1.18
N THR A 92 -0.29 21.92 0.13
CA THR A 92 0.38 20.97 1.01
C THR A 92 -0.37 19.63 1.06
N LEU A 93 -1.70 19.67 1.23
CA LEU A 93 -2.57 18.49 1.30
C LEU A 93 -3.37 18.30 0.00
N LYS A 94 -2.71 17.74 -1.00
CA LYS A 94 -3.28 17.51 -2.33
C LYS A 94 -4.33 16.40 -2.35
N VAL A 95 -5.21 16.41 -3.36
CA VAL A 95 -6.13 15.29 -3.59
C VAL A 95 -5.30 14.02 -3.86
N LEU A 96 -5.58 12.96 -3.11
CA LEU A 96 -4.98 11.65 -3.33
C LEU A 96 -5.87 10.84 -4.28
N THR A 97 -5.35 10.55 -5.47
CA THR A 97 -6.01 9.69 -6.46
C THR A 97 -5.65 8.22 -6.24
N GLU A 98 -6.39 7.31 -6.89
CA GLU A 98 -6.03 5.88 -6.89
C GLU A 98 -4.66 5.64 -7.50
N ASP A 99 -4.33 6.40 -8.55
CA ASP A 99 -3.06 6.32 -9.27
C ASP A 99 -1.86 6.79 -8.42
N ASP A 100 -2.08 7.55 -7.36
CA ASP A 100 -1.00 7.97 -6.46
C ASP A 100 -0.61 6.86 -5.46
N VAL A 101 -1.49 5.87 -5.25
CA VAL A 101 -1.29 4.79 -4.27
C VAL A 101 -0.64 3.58 -4.92
N ARG A 102 0.62 3.74 -5.36
CA ARG A 102 1.41 2.69 -6.00
C ARG A 102 2.69 2.41 -5.24
N ALA A 103 3.07 1.14 -5.13
CA ALA A 103 4.36 0.77 -4.56
C ALA A 103 5.49 1.13 -5.53
N LEU A 104 6.67 1.44 -4.98
CA LEU A 104 7.84 1.77 -5.80
C LEU A 104 8.21 0.55 -6.65
N ASN A 105 8.33 0.73 -7.97
CA ASN A 105 8.60 -0.36 -8.92
C ASN A 105 7.57 -1.50 -8.93
N GLU A 106 6.31 -1.27 -8.56
CA GLU A 106 5.28 -2.33 -8.55
C GLU A 106 5.16 -3.07 -9.90
N ARG A 107 5.26 -2.35 -11.03
CA ARG A 107 5.26 -2.97 -12.37
C ARG A 107 6.48 -3.86 -12.62
N ALA A 108 7.68 -3.38 -12.27
CA ALA A 108 8.91 -4.15 -12.46
C ALA A 108 8.96 -5.38 -11.54
N LEU A 109 8.49 -5.26 -10.30
CA LEU A 109 8.39 -6.36 -9.35
C LEU A 109 7.37 -7.42 -9.81
N THR A 110 6.24 -6.98 -10.37
CA THR A 110 5.22 -7.91 -10.89
C THR A 110 5.76 -8.72 -12.08
N GLU A 111 6.58 -8.10 -12.93
CA GLU A 111 7.21 -8.77 -14.07
C GLU A 111 8.31 -9.74 -13.62
N GLU A 112 9.13 -9.33 -12.65
CA GLU A 112 10.14 -10.20 -12.02
C GLU A 112 9.48 -11.44 -11.38
N GLU A 113 8.39 -11.25 -10.63
CA GLU A 113 7.60 -12.35 -10.04
C GLU A 113 6.99 -13.29 -11.09
N LYS A 114 6.53 -12.77 -12.23
CA LYS A 114 6.04 -13.60 -13.35
C LYS A 114 7.18 -14.40 -13.98
N SER A 115 8.32 -13.77 -14.24
CA SER A 115 9.49 -14.42 -14.82
C SER A 115 10.05 -15.52 -13.91
N GLU A 116 10.01 -15.31 -12.59
CA GLU A 116 10.45 -16.31 -11.62
C GLU A 116 9.46 -17.48 -11.53
N ARG A 117 8.15 -17.22 -11.56
CA ARG A 117 7.12 -18.27 -11.69
C ARG A 117 7.25 -19.08 -12.96
N GLU A 118 7.62 -18.44 -14.06
CA GLU A 118 7.88 -19.10 -15.34
C GLU A 118 9.12 -19.99 -15.26
N ARG A 119 10.25 -19.46 -14.77
CA ARG A 119 11.47 -20.27 -14.52
C ARG A 119 11.22 -21.48 -13.63
N LEU A 120 10.40 -21.32 -12.57
CA LEU A 120 10.04 -22.43 -11.69
C LEU A 120 9.15 -23.48 -12.38
N ARG A 121 8.29 -23.07 -13.31
CA ARG A 121 7.53 -24.01 -14.16
C ARG A 121 8.45 -24.74 -15.12
N ASP A 122 9.37 -24.03 -15.78
CA ASP A 122 10.29 -24.62 -16.75
C ASP A 122 11.31 -25.56 -16.08
N ALA A 123 11.74 -25.24 -14.86
CA ALA A 123 12.63 -26.09 -14.07
C ALA A 123 11.91 -27.30 -13.43
N GLY A 124 10.57 -27.27 -13.36
CA GLY A 124 9.73 -28.33 -12.82
C GLY A 124 8.92 -28.99 -13.93
N GLY A 125 9.59 -29.72 -14.83
CA GLY A 125 8.96 -30.46 -15.92
C GLY A 125 7.77 -31.29 -15.43
N VAL A 126 6.57 -30.95 -15.93
CA VAL A 126 5.39 -31.81 -15.82
C VAL A 126 5.69 -33.04 -16.70
N PRO A 127 5.69 -34.28 -16.17
CA PRO A 127 5.72 -35.44 -17.05
C PRO A 127 4.39 -35.45 -17.82
N GLU A 128 4.48 -35.56 -19.15
CA GLU A 128 3.33 -35.87 -19.99
C GLU A 128 2.55 -37.03 -19.36
N GLU A 129 1.27 -36.81 -19.06
CA GLU A 129 0.35 -37.91 -18.76
C GLU A 129 0.23 -38.77 -20.03
N GLY A 130 1.07 -39.81 -20.07
CA GLY A 130 1.01 -40.87 -21.06
C GLY A 130 -0.36 -41.54 -21.02
N GLY A 131 -0.91 -41.75 -22.22
CA GLY A 131 -2.24 -42.28 -22.43
C GLY A 131 -2.49 -43.59 -21.69
N ILE A 132 -3.64 -43.64 -21.01
CA ILE A 132 -4.19 -44.89 -20.47
C ILE A 132 -4.74 -45.68 -21.65
N SER A 133 -3.90 -46.58 -22.17
CA SER A 133 -4.30 -47.69 -23.03
C SER A 133 -5.29 -48.57 -22.25
N ALA A 134 -6.54 -48.60 -22.71
CA ALA A 134 -7.54 -49.55 -22.25
C ALA A 134 -7.17 -50.97 -22.71
N LEU A 135 -6.71 -51.82 -21.80
CA LEU A 135 -6.65 -53.27 -21.98
C LEU A 135 -6.84 -53.97 -20.63
N GLY A 136 -7.84 -54.85 -20.54
CA GLY A 136 -8.03 -55.81 -19.46
C GLY A 136 -9.42 -55.77 -18.86
#